data_AF-A0A963JPZ3-F1
#
_entry.id   AF-A0A963JPZ3-F1
#
_cell.length_a   1.000
_cell.length_b   1.000
_cell.length_c   1.000
_cell.angle_alpha   90.00
_cell.angle_beta   90.00
_cell.angle_gamma   90.00
#
_symmetry.space_group_name_H-M   'P 1'
#
loop_
_entity.id
_entity.type
_entity.pdbx_description
1 polymer ?
#
loop_
_entity_poly.entity_id
_entity_poly.type
_entity_poly.pdbx_seq_one_letter_code
_entity_poly.pdbx_strand_id
1 'polypeptide(L)'
;MASNPVSDLHLLLKATEFAANKHRNQRRKDAEASPYINHPIALANLLVDTGVYDVVVLCAALLHDTIEDTETTGDELEAQFGRAIASIVLEVTDDKRLAKEVRKQLQIDHAPHISTAAKLVKLADKICNLRDILASPPAGWTDER
;
A
#
# COMPACT_ATOMS: atom_id res chain seq x y z
N MET A 1 12.61 12.18 19.62
CA MET A 1 11.80 13.38 19.87
C MET A 1 10.35 12.96 19.76
N ALA A 2 9.48 13.32 20.71
CA ALA A 2 8.07 12.96 20.63
C ALA A 2 7.48 13.56 19.34
N SER A 3 6.68 12.77 18.60
CA SER A 3 6.05 13.24 17.38
C SER A 3 5.04 14.35 17.71
N ASN A 4 4.86 15.30 16.79
CA ASN A 4 3.87 16.37 16.96
C ASN A 4 2.55 15.88 16.33
N PRO A 5 1.49 15.63 17.12
CA PRO A 5 0.24 15.06 16.61
C PRO A 5 -0.40 15.87 15.47
N VAL A 6 -0.23 17.19 15.48
CA VAL A 6 -0.74 18.06 14.41
C VAL A 6 0.07 17.85 13.14
N SER A 7 1.40 17.72 13.25
CA SER A 7 2.26 17.43 12.10
C SER A 7 1.96 16.04 11.52
N ASP A 8 1.75 15.04 12.38
CA ASP A 8 1.43 13.68 11.97
C ASP A 8 0.09 13.64 11.21
N LEU A 9 -0.92 14.35 11.71
CA LEU A 9 -2.22 14.46 11.03
C LEU A 9 -2.09 15.13 9.65
N HIS A 10 -1.32 16.22 9.54
CA HIS A 10 -1.07 16.85 8.24
C HIS A 10 -0.37 15.89 7.27
N LEU A 11 0.57 15.07 7.76
CA LEU A 11 1.27 14.10 6.93
C LEU A 11 0.34 13.01 6.41
N LEU A 12 -0.56 12.48 7.27
CA LEU A 12 -1.59 11.51 6.87
C LEU A 12 -2.55 12.07 5.84
N LEU A 13 -3.04 13.30 6.04
CA LEU A 13 -3.94 13.97 5.09
C LEU A 13 -3.24 14.17 3.73
N LYS A 14 -1.98 14.63 3.75
CA LYS A 14 -1.16 14.79 2.53
C LYS A 14 -0.95 13.47 1.80
N ALA A 15 -0.62 12.39 2.52
CA ALA A 15 -0.43 11.07 1.91
C ALA A 15 -1.74 10.53 1.31
N THR A 16 -2.86 10.72 2.01
CA THR A 16 -4.19 10.32 1.54
C THR A 16 -4.58 11.09 0.27
N GLU A 17 -4.42 12.42 0.27
CA GLU A 17 -4.70 13.26 -0.90
C GLU A 17 -3.82 12.85 -2.10
N PHE A 18 -2.52 12.65 -1.87
CA PHE A 18 -1.61 12.22 -2.93
C PHE A 18 -2.01 10.88 -3.52
N ALA A 19 -2.27 9.87 -2.68
CA ALA A 19 -2.72 8.56 -3.12
C ALA A 19 -4.05 8.65 -3.90
N ALA A 20 -5.01 9.44 -3.40
CA ALA A 20 -6.30 9.67 -4.07
C ALA A 20 -6.10 10.27 -5.46
N ASN A 21 -5.22 11.27 -5.59
CA ASN A 21 -4.93 11.93 -6.86
C ASN A 21 -4.23 10.99 -7.85
N LYS A 22 -3.26 10.19 -7.40
CA LYS A 22 -2.53 9.24 -8.25
C LYS A 22 -3.43 8.09 -8.72
N HIS A 23 -4.28 7.57 -7.84
CA HIS A 23 -5.21 6.47 -8.15
C HIS A 23 -6.60 6.93 -8.63
N ARG A 24 -6.81 8.22 -8.95
CA ARG A 24 -8.13 8.81 -9.28
C ARG A 24 -8.92 8.07 -10.37
N ASN A 25 -8.20 7.50 -11.33
CA ASN A 25 -8.79 6.78 -12.46
C ASN A 25 -8.73 5.25 -12.30
N GLN A 26 -8.09 4.74 -11.25
CA GLN A 26 -7.97 3.31 -10.98
C GLN A 26 -9.21 2.82 -10.22
N ARG A 27 -9.59 1.57 -10.47
CA ARG A 27 -10.70 0.88 -9.80
C ARG A 27 -10.26 -0.48 -9.28
N ARG A 28 -10.92 -0.97 -8.23
CA ARG A 28 -10.81 -2.36 -7.76
C ARG A 28 -11.48 -3.30 -8.79
N LYS A 29 -11.24 -4.60 -8.61
CA LYS A 29 -11.72 -5.66 -9.52
C LYS A 29 -13.00 -6.34 -9.02
N ASP A 30 -13.60 -5.78 -7.98
CA ASP A 30 -14.91 -6.17 -7.46
C ASP A 30 -16.02 -5.84 -8.47
N ALA A 31 -17.21 -6.40 -8.24
CA ALA A 31 -18.34 -6.25 -9.16
C ALA A 31 -18.76 -4.79 -9.39
N GLU A 32 -18.61 -3.92 -8.39
CA GLU A 32 -18.98 -2.51 -8.45
C GLU A 32 -17.88 -1.61 -9.04
N ALA A 33 -16.69 -2.17 -9.32
CA ALA A 33 -15.50 -1.43 -9.71
C ALA A 33 -15.26 -0.24 -8.77
N SER A 34 -15.12 -0.51 -7.47
CA SER A 34 -14.98 0.52 -6.44
C SER A 34 -13.73 1.39 -6.67
N PRO A 35 -13.71 2.67 -6.25
CA PRO A 35 -12.51 3.53 -6.34
C PRO A 35 -11.29 2.88 -5.65
N TYR A 36 -10.14 2.86 -6.33
CA TYR A 36 -8.97 2.14 -5.82
C TYR A 36 -8.44 2.70 -4.48
N ILE A 37 -8.59 4.01 -4.26
CA ILE A 37 -8.19 4.68 -3.00
C ILE A 37 -8.78 4.05 -1.74
N ASN A 38 -9.92 3.33 -1.85
CA ASN A 38 -10.50 2.60 -0.74
C ASN A 38 -9.55 1.52 -0.19
N HIS A 39 -8.70 0.91 -1.04
CA HIS A 39 -7.72 -0.11 -0.64
C HIS A 39 -6.61 0.45 0.27
N PRO A 40 -5.82 1.47 -0.14
CA PRO A 40 -4.83 2.06 0.75
C PRO A 40 -5.42 2.62 2.06
N ILE A 41 -6.66 3.15 2.04
CA ILE A 41 -7.33 3.61 3.26
C ILE A 41 -7.69 2.43 4.18
N ALA A 42 -8.28 1.36 3.63
CA ALA A 42 -8.60 0.16 4.41
C ALA A 42 -7.34 -0.48 5.02
N LEU A 43 -6.23 -0.43 4.29
CA LEU A 43 -4.94 -0.90 4.73
C LEU A 43 -4.42 -0.11 5.96
N ALA A 44 -4.44 1.22 5.87
CA ALA A 44 -4.02 2.09 6.97
C ALA A 44 -4.93 1.92 8.20
N ASN A 45 -6.25 1.80 8.01
CA ASN A 45 -7.18 1.54 9.10
C ASN A 45 -6.90 0.19 9.79
N LEU A 46 -6.66 -0.87 9.03
CA LEU A 46 -6.31 -2.19 9.59
C LEU A 46 -5.05 -2.12 10.46
N LEU A 47 -4.03 -1.38 10.03
CA LEU A 47 -2.81 -1.18 10.81
C LEU A 47 -3.11 -0.46 12.14
N VAL A 48 -3.91 0.60 12.12
CA VAL A 48 -4.33 1.31 13.34
C VAL A 48 -5.13 0.40 14.27
N ASP A 49 -6.09 -0.36 13.73
CA ASP A 49 -6.94 -1.29 14.49
C ASP A 49 -6.13 -2.42 15.15
N THR A 50 -4.95 -2.74 14.61
CA THR A 50 -4.03 -3.76 15.13
C THR A 50 -2.90 -3.20 16.00
N GLY A 51 -2.94 -1.89 16.31
CA GLY A 51 -2.02 -1.25 17.26
C GLY A 51 -0.79 -0.57 16.64
N VAL A 52 -0.76 -0.38 15.32
CA VAL A 52 0.30 0.34 14.63
C VAL A 52 -0.06 1.83 14.54
N TYR A 53 0.66 2.65 15.31
CA TYR A 53 0.45 4.11 15.37
C TYR A 53 1.63 4.93 14.82
N ASP A 54 2.63 4.27 14.23
CA ASP A 54 3.74 4.95 13.60
C ASP A 54 3.28 5.62 12.30
N VAL A 55 3.27 6.96 12.29
CA VAL A 55 2.82 7.77 11.15
C VAL A 55 3.59 7.48 9.86
N VAL A 56 4.88 7.10 9.95
CA VAL A 56 5.70 6.75 8.79
C VAL A 56 5.17 5.48 8.14
N VAL A 57 4.84 4.47 8.95
CA VAL A 57 4.26 3.20 8.47
C VAL A 57 2.87 3.41 7.87
N LEU A 58 2.03 4.22 8.54
CA LEU A 58 0.68 4.53 8.06
C LEU A 58 0.70 5.31 6.73
N CYS A 59 1.60 6.28 6.59
CA CYS A 59 1.79 6.99 5.32
C CYS A 59 2.32 6.06 4.23
N ALA A 60 3.26 5.17 4.53
CA ALA A 60 3.75 4.18 3.58
C ALA A 60 2.63 3.22 3.14
N ALA A 61 1.73 2.83 4.04
CA ALA A 61 0.55 2.03 3.69
C ALA A 61 -0.39 2.78 2.74
N LEU A 62 -0.67 4.06 2.99
CA LEU A 62 -1.48 4.89 2.08
C LEU A 62 -0.86 5.02 0.68
N LEU A 63 0.47 4.94 0.59
CA LEU A 63 1.24 5.18 -0.64
C LEU A 63 1.76 3.91 -1.33
N HIS A 64 1.54 2.71 -0.75
CA HIS A 64 2.28 1.50 -1.10
C HIS A 64 2.22 1.11 -2.59
N ASP A 65 1.07 1.32 -3.24
CA ASP A 65 0.85 0.98 -4.66
C ASP A 65 1.15 2.14 -5.62
N THR A 66 1.52 3.33 -5.11
CA THR A 66 1.68 4.50 -5.98
C THR A 66 2.81 4.34 -6.98
N ILE A 67 3.96 3.79 -6.57
CA ILE A 67 5.05 3.48 -7.50
C ILE A 67 4.66 2.32 -8.43
N GLU A 68 3.97 1.32 -7.88
CA GLU A 68 3.69 0.07 -8.60
C GLU A 68 2.65 0.26 -9.73
N ASP A 69 1.60 1.04 -9.49
CA ASP A 69 0.41 1.12 -10.34
C ASP A 69 0.16 2.51 -10.96
N THR A 70 1.04 3.48 -10.71
CA THR A 70 0.90 4.85 -11.24
C THR A 70 2.23 5.37 -11.81
N GLU A 71 2.27 6.63 -12.24
CA GLU A 71 3.49 7.27 -12.77
C GLU A 71 4.41 7.83 -11.65
N THR A 72 4.16 7.48 -10.39
CA THR A 72 4.94 7.97 -9.26
C THR A 72 6.32 7.32 -9.17
N THR A 73 7.33 8.12 -8.80
CA THR A 73 8.71 7.67 -8.64
C THR A 73 9.14 7.69 -7.17
N GLY A 74 10.17 6.92 -6.83
CA GLY A 74 10.78 6.97 -5.49
C GLY A 74 11.30 8.37 -5.14
N ASP A 75 11.90 9.08 -6.10
CA ASP A 75 12.39 10.44 -5.91
C ASP A 75 11.25 11.44 -5.63
N GLU A 76 10.10 11.28 -6.29
CA GLU A 76 8.91 12.09 -6.00
C GLU A 76 8.44 11.87 -4.56
N LEU A 77 8.41 10.61 -4.11
CA LEU A 77 8.01 10.29 -2.74
C LEU A 77 9.03 10.81 -1.71
N GLU A 78 10.33 10.68 -1.98
CA GLU A 78 11.36 11.18 -1.07
C GLU A 78 11.28 12.71 -0.95
N ALA A 79 11.08 13.42 -2.06
CA ALA A 79 10.93 14.87 -2.06
C ALA A 79 9.67 15.35 -1.30
N GLN A 80 8.57 14.61 -1.38
CA GLN A 80 7.29 15.03 -0.78
C GLN A 80 7.07 14.53 0.65
N PHE A 81 7.57 13.35 0.99
CA PHE A 81 7.28 12.65 2.26
C PHE A 81 8.53 12.32 3.06
N GLY A 82 9.71 12.47 2.46
CA GLY A 82 10.99 12.16 3.08
C GLY A 82 11.40 10.70 2.89
N ARG A 83 12.70 10.47 3.08
CA ARG A 83 13.37 9.20 2.79
C ARG A 83 12.80 8.01 3.54
N ALA A 84 12.34 8.19 4.78
CA ALA A 84 11.84 7.09 5.61
C ALA A 84 10.59 6.44 4.99
N ILE A 85 9.62 7.26 4.55
CA ILE A 85 8.40 6.79 3.91
C ILE A 85 8.72 6.21 2.53
N ALA A 86 9.50 6.93 1.73
CA ALA A 86 9.87 6.48 0.38
C ALA A 86 10.60 5.12 0.39
N SER A 87 11.49 4.90 1.36
CA SER A 87 12.21 3.63 1.49
C SER A 87 11.25 2.46 1.75
N ILE A 88 10.26 2.61 2.64
CA ILE A 88 9.28 1.55 2.91
C ILE A 88 8.45 1.26 1.67
N VAL A 89 8.00 2.29 0.95
CA VAL A 89 7.21 2.12 -0.28
C VAL A 89 8.03 1.37 -1.35
N LEU A 90 9.32 1.70 -1.50
CA LEU A 90 10.22 0.99 -2.41
C LEU A 90 10.42 -0.49 -2.02
N GLU A 91 10.52 -0.81 -0.73
CA GLU A 91 10.64 -2.20 -0.26
C GLU A 91 9.40 -3.06 -0.57
N VAL A 92 8.23 -2.44 -0.66
CA VAL A 92 6.96 -3.14 -0.91
C VAL A 92 6.49 -3.10 -2.37
N THR A 93 7.17 -2.33 -3.23
CA THR A 93 6.87 -2.21 -4.66
C THR A 93 7.43 -3.40 -5.44
N ASP A 94 6.61 -4.04 -6.28
CA ASP A 94 7.10 -5.05 -7.22
C ASP A 94 7.61 -4.42 -8.54
N ASP A 95 8.58 -5.08 -9.18
CA ASP A 95 9.00 -4.74 -10.54
C ASP A 95 8.00 -5.27 -11.59
N LYS A 96 7.11 -4.40 -12.09
CA LYS A 96 6.11 -4.73 -13.13
C LYS A 96 6.70 -5.17 -14.48
N ARG A 97 8.00 -5.00 -14.72
CA ARG A 97 8.66 -5.49 -15.95
C ARG A 97 8.82 -7.00 -15.95
N LEU A 98 8.75 -7.64 -14.78
CA LEU A 98 8.87 -9.08 -14.62
C LEU A 98 7.53 -9.80 -14.79
N ALA A 99 7.59 -11.06 -15.23
CA ALA A 99 6.42 -11.91 -15.34
C ALA A 99 5.75 -12.12 -13.97
N LYS A 100 4.41 -12.23 -13.94
CA LYS A 100 3.62 -12.33 -12.70
C LYS A 100 4.10 -13.43 -11.74
N GLU A 101 4.42 -14.61 -12.26
CA GLU A 101 4.88 -15.73 -11.42
C GLU A 101 6.28 -15.48 -10.85
N VAL A 102 7.15 -14.78 -11.59
CA VAL A 102 8.46 -14.34 -11.08
C VAL A 102 8.27 -13.32 -9.94
N ARG A 103 7.38 -12.34 -10.11
CA ARG A 103 7.07 -11.35 -9.05
C ARG A 103 6.57 -12.03 -7.78
N LYS A 104 5.65 -12.99 -7.90
CA LYS A 104 5.14 -13.76 -6.75
C LYS A 104 6.26 -14.52 -6.03
N GLN A 105 7.16 -15.16 -6.76
CA GLN A 105 8.29 -15.86 -6.15
C GLN A 105 9.22 -14.88 -5.42
N LEU A 106 9.54 -13.74 -6.05
CA LEU A 106 10.35 -12.69 -5.42
C LEU A 106 9.69 -12.11 -4.18
N GLN A 107 8.36 -11.99 -4.13
CA GLN A 107 7.67 -11.56 -2.91
C GLN A 107 7.93 -12.52 -1.74
N ILE A 108 7.99 -13.83 -1.99
CA ILE A 108 8.30 -14.85 -0.97
C ILE A 108 9.77 -14.76 -0.57
N ASP A 109 10.67 -14.74 -1.56
CA ASP A 109 12.12 -14.76 -1.33
C ASP A 109 12.60 -13.48 -0.63
N HIS A 110 12.01 -12.32 -0.95
CA HIS A 110 12.37 -11.04 -0.34
C HIS A 110 11.72 -10.81 1.03
N ALA A 111 10.59 -11.45 1.34
CA ALA A 111 9.83 -11.19 2.57
C ALA A 111 10.67 -11.27 3.88
N PRO A 112 11.63 -12.21 4.05
CA PRO A 112 12.46 -12.24 5.24
C PRO A 112 13.40 -11.02 5.37
N HIS A 113 13.78 -10.41 4.24
CA HIS A 113 14.86 -9.43 4.14
C HIS A 113 14.41 -7.97 4.22
N ILE A 114 13.12 -7.69 4.03
CA ILE A 114 12.58 -6.33 4.19
C ILE A 114 12.45 -5.93 5.66
N SER A 115 12.39 -4.62 5.90
CA SER A 115 12.24 -3.99 7.20
C SER A 115 10.95 -4.41 7.91
N THR A 116 10.90 -4.30 9.24
CA THR A 116 9.68 -4.57 10.02
C THR A 116 8.51 -3.70 9.57
N ALA A 117 8.78 -2.43 9.23
CA ALA A 117 7.77 -1.52 8.70
C ALA A 117 7.19 -2.02 7.36
N ALA A 118 8.05 -2.42 6.42
CA ALA A 118 7.62 -2.98 5.15
C ALA A 118 6.87 -4.31 5.32
N LYS A 119 7.26 -5.15 6.30
CA LYS A 119 6.52 -6.37 6.66
C LYS A 119 5.10 -6.06 7.13
N LEU A 120 4.91 -5.05 7.99
CA LEU A 120 3.58 -4.63 8.44
C LEU A 120 2.71 -4.21 7.26
N VAL A 121 3.23 -3.39 6.36
CA VAL A 121 2.52 -2.95 5.14
C VAL A 121 2.16 -4.15 4.26
N LYS A 122 3.10 -5.06 3.96
CA LYS A 122 2.82 -6.25 3.14
C LYS A 122 1.80 -7.19 3.79
N LEU A 123 1.89 -7.43 5.10
CA LEU A 123 0.96 -8.29 5.80
C LEU A 123 -0.45 -7.71 5.77
N ALA A 124 -0.58 -6.41 6.05
CA ALA A 124 -1.86 -5.73 5.99
C ALA A 124 -2.43 -5.76 4.56
N ASP A 125 -1.60 -5.60 3.52
CA ASP A 125 -2.04 -5.62 2.11
C ASP A 125 -2.61 -6.99 1.75
N LYS A 126 -1.91 -8.05 2.16
CA LYS A 126 -2.39 -9.42 1.94
C LYS A 126 -3.68 -9.69 2.71
N ILE A 127 -3.82 -9.21 3.95
CA ILE A 127 -5.06 -9.35 4.72
C ILE A 127 -6.22 -8.62 4.04
N CYS A 128 -6.03 -7.37 3.61
CA CYS A 128 -7.05 -6.59 2.89
C CYS A 128 -7.48 -7.28 1.59
N ASN A 129 -6.52 -7.72 0.77
CA ASN A 129 -6.82 -8.44 -0.47
C ASN A 129 -7.57 -9.75 -0.22
N LEU A 130 -7.22 -10.52 0.82
CA LEU A 130 -7.93 -11.75 1.17
C LEU A 130 -9.36 -11.47 1.65
N ARG A 131 -9.57 -10.42 2.47
CA ARG A 131 -10.91 -9.99 2.90
C ARG A 131 -11.77 -9.58 1.71
N ASP A 132 -11.19 -8.85 0.75
CA ASP A 132 -11.89 -8.42 -0.45
C ASP A 132 -12.28 -9.61 -1.33
N ILE A 133 -11.37 -10.60 -1.50
CA ILE A 133 -11.69 -11.84 -2.25
C ILE A 133 -12.84 -12.60 -1.59
N LEU A 134 -12.88 -12.69 -0.25
CA LEU A 134 -13.94 -13.39 0.47
C LEU A 134 -15.29 -12.67 0.41
N ALA A 135 -15.28 -11.34 0.41
CA ALA A 135 -16.51 -10.54 0.39
C ALA A 135 -17.06 -10.32 -1.03
N SER A 136 -16.18 -10.09 -2.00
CA SER A 136 -16.51 -9.76 -3.39
C SER A 136 -15.38 -10.28 -4.30
N PRO A 137 -15.38 -11.58 -4.63
CA PRO A 137 -14.32 -12.17 -5.44
C PRO A 137 -14.20 -11.45 -6.78
N PRO A 138 -12.98 -11.27 -7.32
CA PRO A 138 -12.80 -10.55 -8.57
C PRO A 138 -13.59 -11.17 -9.72
N ALA A 139 -14.15 -10.33 -10.60
CA ALA A 139 -14.94 -10.80 -11.72
C ALA A 139 -14.17 -11.82 -12.58
N GLY A 140 -14.80 -12.97 -12.85
CA GLY A 140 -14.23 -14.04 -13.67
C GLY A 140 -13.20 -14.93 -12.97
N TRP A 141 -13.06 -14.86 -11.64
CA TRP A 141 -12.36 -15.89 -10.88
C TRP A 141 -13.26 -17.11 -10.65
N THR A 142 -12.67 -18.30 -10.74
CA THR A 142 -13.28 -19.60 -10.38
C THR A 142 -12.91 -19.96 -8.95
N ASP A 143 -13.63 -20.89 -8.33
CA ASP A 143 -13.36 -21.36 -6.95
C ASP A 143 -11.96 -21.97 -6.78
N GLU A 144 -11.35 -22.47 -7.86
CA GLU A 144 -9.98 -23.02 -7.86
C GLU A 144 -8.85 -21.98 -7.78
N ARG A 145 -9.18 -20.67 -7.80
CA ARG A 145 -8.22 -19.57 -7.96
C ARG A 145 -7.93 -18.81 -6.67
#